data_AF-Q9Y1C5-F1
#
_entry.id   AF-Q9Y1C5-F1
#
_cell.length_a   1.000
_cell.length_b   1.000
_cell.length_c   1.000
_cell.angle_alpha   90.00
_cell.angle_beta   90.00
_cell.angle_gamma   90.00
#
_symmetry.space_group_name_H-M   'P 1'
#
loop_
_entity.id
_entity.type
_entity.pdbx_description
1 polymer ?
#
loop_
_entity_poly.entity_id
_entity_poly.type
_entity_poly.pdbx_seq_one_letter_code
_entity_poly.pdbx_strand_id
1 'polypeptide(L)'
;LTREIDGFVLNRIQYAILNEAWRLVADGILNAKDVDAVMSEGLGMRYAFLGAFEAAHLNAEGMKKYCETYKNSIYDVSMTFGPVPKFEGEMAEKISNELNEMCPLEKLKERRIWRDDALTKLSLLKKRIE
;
A
#
# COMPACT_ATOMS: atom_id res chain seq x y z
N LEU A 1 -0.19 1.94 22.15
CA LEU A 1 -1.56 1.49 21.82
C LEU A 1 -2.44 1.79 23.01
N THR A 2 -3.55 2.52 22.85
CA THR A 2 -4.48 2.79 23.96
C THR A 2 -5.32 1.57 24.33
N ARG A 3 -5.35 0.55 23.46
CA ARG A 3 -5.90 -0.78 23.69
C ARG A 3 -5.28 -1.77 22.70
N GLU A 4 -5.24 -3.05 23.05
CA GLU A 4 -4.84 -4.13 22.14
C GLU A 4 -5.97 -4.45 21.16
N ILE A 5 -5.61 -4.74 19.90
CA ILE A 5 -6.54 -5.12 18.83
C ILE A 5 -5.89 -6.18 17.94
N ASP A 6 -6.69 -7.08 17.39
CA ASP A 6 -6.22 -8.11 16.46
C ASP A 6 -5.50 -7.51 15.26
N GLY A 7 -4.33 -8.11 14.95
CA GLY A 7 -3.43 -7.68 13.89
C GLY A 7 -2.52 -6.51 14.24
N PHE A 8 -2.63 -5.91 15.43
CA PHE A 8 -1.98 -4.63 15.76
C PHE A 8 -2.35 -3.52 14.75
N VAL A 9 -1.86 -2.29 14.94
CA VAL A 9 -2.21 -1.19 14.02
C VAL A 9 -1.55 -1.35 12.65
N LEU A 10 -0.32 -1.87 12.60
CA LEU A 10 0.45 -2.01 11.36
C LEU A 10 -0.26 -2.93 10.36
N ASN A 11 -0.62 -4.16 10.76
CA ASN A 11 -1.21 -5.10 9.80
C ASN A 11 -2.60 -4.65 9.35
N ARG A 12 -3.35 -3.92 10.19
CA ARG A 12 -4.66 -3.40 9.76
C ARG A 12 -4.56 -2.41 8.60
N ILE A 13 -3.57 -1.53 8.63
CA ILE A 13 -3.31 -0.59 7.52
C ILE A 13 -2.78 -1.36 6.31
N GLN A 14 -1.83 -2.28 6.51
CA GLN A 14 -1.29 -3.10 5.44
C GLN A 14 -2.37 -3.92 4.72
N TYR A 15 -3.27 -4.56 5.47
CA TYR A 15 -4.34 -5.38 4.90
C TYR A 15 -5.42 -4.53 4.22
N ALA A 16 -5.67 -3.30 4.68
CA ALA A 16 -6.56 -2.39 3.97
C ALA A 16 -6.03 -2.07 2.56
N ILE A 17 -4.72 -1.81 2.44
CA ILE A 17 -4.05 -1.61 1.15
C ILE A 17 -4.10 -2.89 0.32
N LEU A 18 -3.73 -4.03 0.91
CA LEU A 18 -3.66 -5.31 0.21
C LEU A 18 -5.03 -5.77 -0.32
N ASN A 19 -6.10 -5.57 0.44
CA ASN A 19 -7.46 -5.93 0.02
C ASN A 19 -7.90 -5.11 -1.20
N GLU A 20 -7.56 -3.82 -1.25
CA GLU A 20 -7.92 -2.98 -2.39
C GLU A 20 -7.06 -3.29 -3.61
N ALA A 21 -5.74 -3.44 -3.42
CA ALA A 21 -4.84 -3.92 -4.46
C ALA A 21 -5.34 -5.21 -5.12
N TRP A 22 -5.77 -6.18 -4.29
CA TRP A 22 -6.34 -7.43 -4.79
C TRP A 22 -7.59 -7.22 -5.62
N ARG A 23 -8.55 -6.40 -5.16
CA ARG A 23 -9.77 -6.10 -5.91
C ARG A 23 -9.47 -5.45 -7.26
N LEU A 24 -8.57 -4.48 -7.30
CA LEU A 24 -8.19 -3.81 -8.54
C LEU A 24 -7.60 -4.78 -9.58
N VAL A 25 -6.83 -5.78 -9.15
CA VAL A 25 -6.32 -6.81 -10.06
C VAL A 25 -7.40 -7.82 -10.44
N ALA A 26 -8.27 -8.18 -9.50
CA ALA A 26 -9.37 -9.11 -9.73
C ALA A 26 -10.39 -8.56 -10.73
N ASP A 27 -10.68 -7.27 -10.64
CA ASP A 27 -11.59 -6.54 -11.52
C ASP A 27 -10.93 -6.14 -12.86
N GLY A 28 -9.66 -6.52 -13.07
CA GLY A 28 -8.92 -6.25 -14.30
C GLY A 28 -8.58 -4.78 -14.54
N ILE A 29 -8.62 -3.96 -13.50
CA ILE A 29 -8.29 -2.53 -13.57
C ILE A 29 -6.78 -2.33 -13.77
N LEU A 30 -5.96 -3.13 -13.07
CA LEU A 30 -4.50 -3.15 -13.17
C LEU A 30 -3.99 -4.60 -13.09
N ASN A 31 -2.76 -4.85 -13.55
CA ASN A 31 -2.04 -6.09 -13.19
C ASN A 31 -1.21 -5.86 -11.90
N ALA A 32 -0.62 -6.92 -11.34
CA ALA A 32 0.18 -6.85 -10.12
C ALA A 32 1.36 -5.87 -10.23
N LYS A 33 2.02 -5.80 -11.39
CA LYS A 33 3.14 -4.90 -11.65
C LYS A 33 2.72 -3.43 -11.55
N ASP A 34 1.60 -3.09 -12.17
CA ASP A 34 1.12 -1.72 -12.23
C ASP A 34 0.62 -1.25 -10.86
N VAL A 35 -0.02 -2.14 -10.08
CA VAL A 35 -0.35 -1.88 -8.67
C VAL A 35 0.90 -1.60 -7.84
N ASP A 36 1.95 -2.42 -7.99
CA ASP A 36 3.21 -2.21 -7.29
C ASP A 36 3.91 -0.92 -7.72
N ALA A 37 3.78 -0.49 -8.97
CA ALA A 37 4.30 0.78 -9.45
C ALA A 37 3.56 1.98 -8.82
N VAL A 38 2.23 1.95 -8.76
CA VAL A 38 1.41 2.98 -8.08
C VAL A 38 1.86 3.18 -6.63
N MET A 39 2.22 2.09 -5.95
CA MET A 39 2.73 2.14 -4.59
C MET A 39 4.20 2.58 -4.54
N SER A 40 5.11 1.90 -5.21
CA SER A 40 6.55 2.13 -5.07
C SER A 40 7.03 3.44 -5.69
N GLU A 41 6.40 3.90 -6.78
CA GLU A 41 6.76 5.11 -7.52
C GLU A 41 5.80 6.28 -7.25
N GLY A 42 4.70 6.04 -6.54
CA GLY A 42 3.69 7.05 -6.23
C GLY A 42 3.42 7.20 -4.73
N LEU A 43 2.43 6.47 -4.23
CA LEU A 43 1.90 6.67 -2.88
C LEU A 43 2.90 6.31 -1.77
N GLY A 44 3.72 5.30 -1.98
CA GLY A 44 4.73 4.82 -1.04
C GLY A 44 5.89 5.81 -0.84
N MET A 45 6.22 6.63 -1.83
CA MET A 45 7.28 7.64 -1.71
C MET A 45 6.98 8.64 -0.61
N ARG A 46 5.75 9.18 -0.56
CA ARG A 46 5.35 10.11 0.52
C ARG A 46 5.22 9.39 1.87
N TYR A 47 4.76 8.14 1.88
CA TYR A 47 4.62 7.35 3.11
C TYR A 47 5.95 6.85 3.69
N ALA A 48 7.05 6.96 2.95
CA ALA A 48 8.39 6.79 3.51
C ALA A 48 8.73 7.89 4.53
N PHE A 49 8.09 9.07 4.44
CA PHE A 49 8.41 10.24 5.25
C PHE A 49 7.25 10.69 6.14
N LEU A 50 6.02 10.65 5.63
CA LEU A 50 4.83 11.19 6.27
C LEU A 50 3.86 10.08 6.68
N GLY A 51 3.13 10.30 7.78
CA GLY A 51 1.95 9.48 8.12
C GLY A 51 0.73 9.82 7.25
N ALA A 52 -0.26 8.93 7.21
CA ALA A 52 -1.47 9.13 6.40
C ALA A 52 -2.21 10.46 6.70
N PHE A 53 -2.35 10.82 7.97
CA PHE A 53 -3.01 12.07 8.36
C PHE A 53 -2.16 13.31 8.09
N GLU A 54 -0.85 13.23 8.26
CA GLU A 54 0.04 14.35 7.95
C GLU A 54 0.08 14.61 6.43
N ALA A 55 0.18 13.55 5.64
CA ALA A 55 0.08 13.64 4.18
C ALA A 55 -1.26 14.28 3.76
N ALA A 56 -2.39 13.87 4.34
CA ALA A 56 -3.69 14.49 4.09
C ALA A 56 -3.74 15.95 4.57
N HIS A 57 -3.15 16.26 5.74
CA HIS A 57 -3.08 17.62 6.26
C HIS A 57 -2.32 18.55 5.32
N LEU A 58 -1.22 18.08 4.71
CA LEU A 58 -0.36 18.83 3.79
C LEU A 58 -0.89 18.87 2.34
N ASN A 59 -1.78 17.95 1.95
CA ASN A 59 -2.42 17.97 0.63
C ASN A 59 -3.52 19.04 0.52
N ALA A 60 -3.82 19.76 1.60
CA ALA A 60 -4.75 20.88 1.63
C ALA A 60 -4.24 21.96 2.59
N GLU A 61 -5.02 23.02 2.82
CA GLU A 61 -4.77 24.00 3.89
C GLU A 61 -5.18 23.42 5.27
N GLY A 62 -4.60 22.27 5.61
CA GLY A 62 -4.87 21.51 6.81
C GLY A 62 -6.02 20.50 6.69
N MET A 63 -6.09 19.62 7.69
CA MET A 63 -7.04 18.49 7.73
C MET A 63 -8.51 18.93 7.63
N LYS A 64 -8.88 20.08 8.21
CA LYS A 64 -10.26 20.58 8.11
C LYS A 64 -10.63 20.85 6.66
N LYS A 65 -9.78 21.57 5.92
CA LYS A 65 -9.99 21.85 4.50
C LYS A 65 -9.96 20.59 3.66
N TYR A 66 -9.07 19.65 3.99
CA TYR A 66 -9.03 18.33 3.35
C TYR A 66 -10.36 17.60 3.47
N CYS A 67 -10.93 17.52 4.68
CA CYS A 67 -12.25 16.91 4.90
C CYS A 67 -13.36 17.64 4.13
N GLU A 68 -13.42 18.97 4.17
CA GLU A 68 -14.43 19.73 3.42
C GLU A 68 -14.37 19.45 1.92
N THR A 69 -13.17 19.28 1.38
CA THR A 69 -12.92 19.12 -0.05
C THR A 69 -13.14 17.68 -0.52
N TYR A 70 -12.61 16.70 0.22
CA TYR A 70 -12.49 15.32 -0.25
C TYR A 70 -13.44 14.33 0.42
N LYS A 71 -14.17 14.70 1.48
CA LYS A 71 -15.02 13.74 2.24
C LYS A 71 -16.01 12.97 1.35
N ASN A 72 -16.66 13.66 0.40
CA ASN A 72 -17.67 13.04 -0.45
C ASN A 72 -16.99 12.03 -1.39
N SER A 73 -15.92 12.44 -2.09
CA SER A 73 -15.18 11.55 -2.98
C SER A 73 -14.60 10.34 -2.24
N ILE A 74 -14.01 10.53 -1.06
CA ILE A 74 -13.49 9.44 -0.23
C ILE A 74 -14.63 8.48 0.14
N TYR A 75 -15.76 9.01 0.59
CA TYR A 75 -16.91 8.21 0.97
C TYR A 75 -17.47 7.44 -0.22
N ASP A 76 -17.78 8.12 -1.32
CA ASP A 76 -18.39 7.55 -2.51
C ASP A 76 -17.52 6.43 -3.11
N VAL A 77 -16.20 6.63 -3.22
CA VAL A 77 -15.25 5.59 -3.66
C VAL A 77 -15.16 4.45 -2.65
N SER A 78 -15.15 4.74 -1.35
CA SER A 78 -15.12 3.69 -0.32
C SER A 78 -16.37 2.82 -0.35
N MET A 79 -17.51 3.38 -0.73
CA MET A 79 -18.77 2.66 -0.87
C MET A 79 -18.80 1.71 -2.09
N THR A 80 -17.90 1.90 -3.06
CA THR A 80 -17.77 0.97 -4.20
C THR A 80 -16.83 -0.19 -3.92
N PHE A 81 -16.18 -0.24 -2.75
CA PHE A 81 -15.28 -1.34 -2.41
C PHE A 81 -16.08 -2.64 -2.30
N GLY A 82 -15.64 -3.65 -3.04
CA GLY A 82 -16.21 -4.99 -3.00
C GLY A 82 -15.95 -5.70 -1.66
N PRO A 83 -16.43 -6.95 -1.53
CA PRO A 83 -16.24 -7.75 -0.33
C PRO A 83 -14.75 -7.95 0.02
N VAL A 84 -14.48 -8.34 1.26
CA VAL A 84 -13.11 -8.64 1.72
C VAL A 84 -12.59 -9.87 0.96
N PRO A 85 -11.45 -9.76 0.23
CA PRO A 85 -10.88 -10.90 -0.46
C PRO A 85 -10.42 -11.99 0.50
N LYS A 86 -10.54 -13.25 0.07
CA LYS A 86 -10.05 -14.42 0.82
C LYS A 86 -8.64 -14.88 0.41
N PHE A 87 -8.06 -14.27 -0.62
CA PHE A 87 -6.73 -14.61 -1.15
C PHE A 87 -6.62 -16.08 -1.61
N GLU A 88 -7.66 -16.59 -2.28
CA GLU A 88 -7.76 -17.99 -2.70
C GLU A 88 -8.24 -18.12 -4.15
N GLY A 89 -8.18 -19.35 -4.69
CA GLY A 89 -8.68 -19.69 -6.02
C GLY A 89 -7.82 -19.18 -7.18
N GLU A 90 -8.42 -19.16 -8.38
CA GLU A 90 -7.74 -18.81 -9.64
C GLU A 90 -7.07 -17.43 -9.61
N MET A 91 -7.65 -16.47 -8.87
CA MET A 91 -7.07 -15.13 -8.74
C MET A 91 -5.76 -15.14 -7.96
N ALA A 92 -5.63 -16.01 -6.96
CA ALA A 92 -4.37 -16.18 -6.23
C ALA A 92 -3.27 -16.75 -7.12
N GLU A 93 -3.62 -17.73 -7.96
CA GLU A 93 -2.70 -18.30 -8.93
C GLU A 93 -2.28 -17.27 -9.97
N LYS A 94 -3.24 -16.50 -10.51
CA LYS A 94 -2.97 -15.42 -11.48
C LYS A 94 -1.98 -14.39 -10.91
N ILE A 95 -2.29 -13.81 -9.75
CA ILE A 95 -1.42 -12.81 -9.11
C ILE A 95 -0.05 -13.43 -8.78
N SER A 96 0.00 -14.66 -8.28
CA SER A 96 1.27 -15.35 -8.03
C SER A 96 2.09 -15.52 -9.30
N ASN A 97 1.47 -15.83 -10.43
CA ASN A 97 2.17 -15.99 -11.70
C ASN A 97 2.75 -14.65 -12.19
N GLU A 98 1.95 -13.58 -12.13
CA GLU A 98 2.42 -12.22 -12.46
C GLU A 98 3.60 -11.79 -11.56
N LEU A 99 3.53 -12.07 -10.27
CA LEU A 99 4.63 -11.81 -9.33
C LEU A 99 5.88 -12.66 -9.62
N ASN A 100 5.70 -13.94 -9.98
CA ASN A 100 6.79 -14.84 -10.34
C ASN A 100 7.49 -14.43 -11.64
N GLU A 101 6.77 -13.85 -12.59
CA GLU A 101 7.37 -13.27 -13.81
C GLU A 101 8.28 -12.08 -13.49
N MET A 102 7.89 -11.25 -12.52
CA MET A 102 8.70 -10.11 -12.08
C MET A 102 9.87 -10.51 -11.19
N CYS A 103 9.63 -11.46 -10.27
CA CYS A 103 10.61 -11.95 -9.33
C CYS A 103 10.46 -13.47 -9.17
N PRO A 104 11.17 -14.27 -9.99
CA PRO A 104 11.15 -15.72 -9.88
C PRO A 104 11.50 -16.20 -8.47
N LEU A 105 10.93 -17.33 -8.07
CA LEU A 105 11.05 -17.85 -6.70
C LEU A 105 12.51 -18.06 -6.28
N GLU A 106 13.37 -18.44 -7.21
CA GLU A 106 14.81 -18.67 -7.01
C GLU A 106 15.55 -17.35 -6.71
N LYS A 107 15.02 -16.22 -7.18
CA LYS A 107 15.59 -14.87 -6.96
C LYS A 107 15.04 -14.17 -5.72
N LEU A 108 14.11 -14.78 -4.98
CA LEU A 108 13.52 -14.17 -3.78
C LEU A 108 14.58 -13.76 -2.75
N LYS A 109 15.64 -14.57 -2.60
CA LYS A 109 16.73 -14.24 -1.67
C LYS A 109 17.47 -12.95 -2.09
N GLU A 110 17.82 -12.83 -3.36
CA GLU A 110 18.47 -11.65 -3.93
C GLU A 110 17.59 -10.41 -3.78
N ARG A 111 16.30 -10.54 -4.11
CA ARG A 111 15.34 -9.42 -4.01
C ARG A 111 15.14 -8.95 -2.57
N ARG A 112 15.14 -9.87 -1.59
CA ARG A 112 15.09 -9.52 -0.16
C ARG A 112 16.36 -8.79 0.29
N ILE A 113 17.54 -9.22 -0.15
CA ILE A 113 18.81 -8.53 0.15
C ILE A 113 18.77 -7.10 -0.39
N TRP A 114 18.34 -6.92 -1.65
CA TRP A 114 18.17 -5.59 -2.23
C TRP A 114 17.19 -4.71 -1.44
N ARG A 115 16.03 -5.27 -1.03
CA ARG A 115 15.03 -4.57 -0.23
C ARG A 115 15.63 -4.10 1.11
N ASP A 116 16.35 -4.98 1.80
CA ASP A 116 16.91 -4.69 3.12
C ASP A 116 18.03 -3.62 3.04
N ASP A 117 18.84 -3.63 1.97
CA ASP A 117 19.80 -2.56 1.67
C ASP A 117 19.11 -1.22 1.37
N ALA A 118 18.05 -1.23 0.55
CA ALA A 118 17.27 -0.03 0.26
C ALA A 118 16.62 0.56 1.53
N LEU A 119 16.07 -0.28 2.41
CA LEU A 119 15.52 0.14 3.70
C LEU A 119 16.59 0.70 4.64
N THR A 120 17.79 0.12 4.63
CA THR A 120 18.93 0.64 5.40
C THR A 120 19.31 2.04 4.93
N LYS A 121 19.44 2.24 3.61
CA LYS A 121 19.73 3.55 3.01
C LYS A 121 18.64 4.56 3.31
N LEU A 122 17.37 4.18 3.24
CA LEU A 122 16.25 5.05 3.59
C LEU A 122 16.27 5.44 5.08
N SER A 123 16.57 4.50 5.97
CA SER A 123 16.71 4.77 7.41
C SER A 123 17.82 5.79 7.68
N LEU A 124 18.97 5.63 7.02
CA LEU A 124 20.06 6.61 7.11
C LEU A 124 19.68 7.98 6.54
N LEU A 125 18.94 8.01 5.44
CA LEU A 125 18.43 9.25 4.86
C LEU A 125 17.48 9.98 5.82
N LYS A 126 16.52 9.26 6.41
CA LYS A 126 15.55 9.84 7.36
C LYS A 126 16.24 10.49 8.55
N LYS A 127 17.23 9.80 9.14
CA LYS A 127 18.05 10.33 10.25
C LYS A 127 18.88 11.58 9.91
N ARG A 128 19.07 11.90 8.63
CA ARG A 128 19.80 13.10 8.19
C ARG A 128 18.89 14.29 7.91
N ILE A 129 17.61 14.03 7.65
CA ILE A 129 16.62 15.06 7.30
C ILE A 129 15.82 15.50 8.54
N GLU A 130 15.70 14.61 9.54
CA GLU A 130 15.31 14.96 10.92
C GLU A 130 16.43 15.73 11.64
#